data_AF-A0A2E1VW68-F1
#
_entry.id   AF-A0A2E1VW68-F1
#
_cell.length_a   1.000
_cell.length_b   1.000
_cell.length_c   1.000
_cell.angle_alpha   90.00
_cell.angle_beta   90.00
_cell.angle_gamma   90.00
#
_symmetry.space_group_name_H-M   'P 1'
#
loop_
_entity.id
_entity.type
_entity.pdbx_description
1 polymer ?
#
loop_
_entity_poly.entity_id
_entity_poly.type
_entity_poly.pdbx_seq_one_letter_code
_entity_poly.pdbx_strand_id
1 'polypeptide(L)'
;MKPKFVLVLIVYIAAIGAMAWYSRQKAVDFARQEQRRQEELGAGYTPSGPRLQAMSGIFNANPNGDPEAQAQGIAIAASQELSQRLVERLQAAMAEQGPVGAVNVCGDVAQQMTTDYNRERGVQVRRVALRNRNPLNLPDAFERPFLESAAGSTEEEPVSAYGEFVESDAVSEYRYLSPIYLKPLCITCHGAPEQIPAEVLEVIQERYPDDRATGFALGEFRGAISVRVPFASAEGESAGE
;
A
#
# COMPACT_ATOMS: atom_id res chain seq x y z
N MET A 1 -39.86 -31.22 9.35
CA MET A 1 -38.64 -31.26 8.52
C MET A 1 -37.93 -32.59 8.74
N LYS A 2 -37.57 -33.35 7.69
CA LYS A 2 -36.98 -34.69 7.87
C LYS A 2 -35.56 -34.56 8.49
N PRO A 3 -35.19 -35.34 9.52
CA PRO A 3 -33.93 -35.19 10.24
C PRO A 3 -32.68 -35.33 9.35
N LYS A 4 -32.80 -36.06 8.23
CA LYS A 4 -31.75 -36.20 7.22
C LYS A 4 -31.42 -34.88 6.49
N PHE A 5 -32.39 -33.97 6.31
CA PHE A 5 -32.15 -32.67 5.68
C PHE A 5 -31.40 -31.70 6.60
N VAL A 6 -31.65 -31.77 7.90
CA VAL A 6 -30.96 -30.93 8.90
C VAL A 6 -29.48 -31.32 9.00
N LEU A 7 -29.18 -32.64 8.96
CA LEU A 7 -27.81 -33.13 9.01
C LEU A 7 -26.98 -32.71 7.77
N VAL A 8 -27.59 -32.79 6.58
CA VAL A 8 -26.94 -32.39 5.32
C VAL A 8 -26.65 -30.88 5.31
N LEU A 9 -27.60 -30.07 5.79
CA LEU A 9 -27.42 -28.62 5.86
C LEU A 9 -26.29 -28.21 6.84
N ILE A 10 -26.20 -28.87 8.00
CA ILE A 10 -25.13 -28.60 8.99
C ILE A 10 -23.74 -28.93 8.42
N VAL A 11 -23.59 -30.10 7.78
CA VAL A 11 -22.33 -30.51 7.16
C VAL A 11 -21.93 -29.55 6.04
N TYR A 12 -22.89 -29.07 5.25
CA TYR A 12 -22.65 -28.13 4.17
C TYR A 12 -22.19 -26.75 4.68
N ILE A 13 -22.83 -26.22 5.72
CA ILE A 13 -22.42 -24.95 6.35
C ILE A 13 -21.04 -25.08 6.98
N ALA A 14 -20.75 -26.20 7.65
CA ALA A 14 -19.44 -26.45 8.24
C ALA A 14 -18.33 -26.53 7.16
N ALA A 15 -18.61 -27.14 6.01
CA ALA A 15 -17.67 -27.21 4.90
C ALA A 15 -17.38 -25.83 4.28
N ILE A 16 -18.42 -24.98 4.13
CA ILE A 16 -18.24 -23.59 3.66
C ILE A 16 -17.40 -22.79 4.67
N GLY A 17 -17.70 -22.91 5.97
CA GLY A 17 -16.93 -22.27 7.03
C GLY A 17 -15.46 -22.69 7.04
N ALA A 18 -15.17 -23.98 6.85
CA ALA A 18 -13.80 -24.49 6.79
C ALA A 18 -13.04 -23.99 5.56
N MET A 19 -13.70 -23.91 4.39
CA MET A 19 -13.09 -23.35 3.18
C MET A 19 -12.80 -21.85 3.31
N ALA A 20 -13.74 -21.08 3.88
CA ALA A 20 -13.54 -19.65 4.13
C ALA A 20 -12.40 -19.41 5.14
N TRP A 21 -12.33 -20.20 6.21
CA TRP A 21 -11.24 -20.14 7.19
C TRP A 21 -9.88 -20.48 6.56
N TYR A 22 -9.81 -21.56 5.77
CA TYR A 22 -8.57 -21.97 5.09
C TYR A 22 -8.09 -20.92 4.06
N SER A 23 -9.01 -20.29 3.33
CA SER A 23 -8.70 -19.20 2.40
C SER A 23 -8.15 -17.97 3.14
N ARG A 24 -8.78 -17.59 4.26
CA ARG A 24 -8.29 -16.50 5.13
C ARG A 24 -6.89 -16.79 5.66
N GLN A 25 -6.63 -18.02 6.11
CA GLN A 25 -5.32 -18.40 6.62
C GLN A 25 -4.23 -18.32 5.55
N LYS A 26 -4.51 -18.77 4.32
CA LYS A 26 -3.59 -18.60 3.18
C LYS A 26 -3.30 -17.13 2.87
N ALA A 27 -4.31 -16.25 2.92
CA ALA A 27 -4.12 -14.83 2.68
C ALA A 27 -3.23 -14.17 3.77
N VAL A 28 -3.41 -14.56 5.03
CA VAL A 28 -2.56 -14.12 6.15
C VAL A 28 -1.13 -14.66 6.01
N ASP A 29 -0.97 -15.93 5.64
CA ASP A 29 0.35 -16.54 5.46
C ASP A 29 1.09 -15.94 4.26
N PHE A 30 0.37 -15.68 3.16
CA PHE A 30 0.91 -14.93 2.02
C PHE A 30 1.30 -13.51 2.42
N ALA A 31 0.47 -12.80 3.20
CA ALA A 31 0.82 -11.46 3.67
C ALA A 31 2.05 -11.45 4.57
N ARG A 32 2.23 -12.46 5.43
CA ARG A 32 3.45 -12.62 6.25
C ARG A 32 4.66 -13.00 5.40
N GLN A 33 4.49 -13.85 4.39
CA GLN A 33 5.56 -14.20 3.45
C GLN A 33 5.97 -13.01 2.59
N GLU A 34 5.00 -12.22 2.13
CA GLU A 34 5.26 -11.01 1.37
C GLU A 34 5.90 -9.95 2.25
N GLN A 35 5.44 -9.74 3.49
CA GLN A 35 6.09 -8.83 4.42
C GLN A 35 7.55 -9.26 4.69
N ARG A 36 7.81 -10.55 4.94
CA ARG A 36 9.17 -11.08 5.06
C ARG A 36 9.97 -10.90 3.78
N ARG A 37 9.37 -11.14 2.61
CA ARG A 37 10.01 -10.91 1.31
C ARG A 37 10.33 -9.44 1.11
N GLN A 38 9.52 -8.50 1.61
CA GLN A 38 9.77 -7.07 1.53
C GLN A 38 10.90 -6.64 2.48
N GLU A 39 10.92 -7.21 3.69
CA GLU A 39 12.02 -7.09 4.65
C GLU A 39 13.33 -7.68 4.05
N GLU A 40 13.26 -8.83 3.38
CA GLU A 40 14.38 -9.52 2.71
C GLU A 40 14.82 -8.84 1.40
N LEU A 41 13.89 -8.34 0.58
CA LEU A 41 14.20 -7.53 -0.61
C LEU A 41 14.87 -6.23 -0.21
N GLY A 42 14.51 -5.68 0.95
CA GLY A 42 15.26 -4.59 1.56
C GLY A 42 16.59 -4.98 2.17
N ALA A 43 16.87 -6.27 2.35
CA ALA A 43 18.11 -6.80 2.88
C ALA A 43 19.04 -7.39 1.79
N GLY A 44 18.69 -7.29 0.50
CA GLY A 44 19.51 -7.92 -0.56
C GLY A 44 19.12 -7.71 -2.02
N TYR A 45 18.30 -6.72 -2.37
CA TYR A 45 18.03 -6.43 -3.78
C TYR A 45 19.21 -5.69 -4.45
N THR A 46 20.05 -6.44 -5.16
CA THR A 46 20.98 -5.90 -6.16
C THR A 46 20.28 -5.87 -7.52
N PRO A 47 20.04 -4.69 -8.13
CA PRO A 47 19.48 -4.63 -9.48
C PRO A 47 20.44 -5.30 -10.47
N SER A 48 19.99 -6.32 -11.21
CA SER A 48 20.79 -6.90 -12.29
C SER A 48 21.02 -5.87 -13.40
N GLY A 49 22.27 -5.76 -13.89
CA GLY A 49 22.73 -4.76 -14.88
C GLY A 49 21.82 -4.41 -16.08
N PRO A 50 21.09 -5.37 -16.71
CA PRO A 50 20.16 -5.05 -17.80
C PRO A 50 18.96 -4.18 -17.38
N ARG A 51 18.60 -4.19 -16.10
CA ARG A 51 17.47 -3.43 -15.54
C ARG A 51 17.84 -1.96 -15.27
N LEU A 52 19.11 -1.69 -14.96
CA LEU A 52 19.66 -0.34 -14.82
C LEU A 52 19.60 0.43 -16.16
N GLN A 53 19.92 -0.24 -17.28
CA GLN A 53 19.85 0.36 -18.63
C GLN A 53 18.41 0.70 -19.07
N ALA A 54 17.42 -0.08 -18.64
CA ALA A 54 16.01 0.24 -18.90
C ALA A 54 15.50 1.40 -18.01
N MET A 55 16.04 1.55 -16.80
CA MET A 55 15.76 2.67 -15.93
C MET A 55 16.39 3.97 -16.47
N SER A 56 17.56 3.93 -17.10
CA SER A 56 18.19 5.11 -17.73
C SER A 56 17.30 5.87 -18.73
N GLY A 57 16.31 5.20 -19.35
CA GLY A 57 15.39 5.81 -20.31
C GLY A 57 14.27 6.66 -19.69
N ILE A 58 13.92 6.44 -18.42
CA ILE A 58 12.90 7.24 -17.69
C ILE A 58 13.56 8.45 -17.00
N PHE A 59 14.89 8.40 -16.85
CA PHE A 59 15.70 9.28 -15.98
C PHE A 59 16.25 10.53 -16.69
N ASN A 60 15.96 10.71 -17.99
CA ASN A 60 16.33 11.91 -18.74
C ASN A 60 15.30 13.04 -18.59
N ALA A 61 15.18 13.54 -17.36
CA ALA A 61 14.82 14.93 -17.10
C ALA A 61 15.88 15.48 -16.13
N ASN A 62 17.01 15.88 -16.70
CA ASN A 62 18.16 16.42 -15.99
C ASN A 62 17.82 17.76 -15.32
N PRO A 63 18.29 17.99 -14.08
CA PRO A 63 19.10 19.18 -13.91
C PRO A 63 20.34 18.88 -13.03
N ASN A 64 21.44 18.52 -13.69
CA ASN A 64 22.82 18.43 -13.21
C ASN A 64 23.30 17.15 -12.48
N GLY A 65 22.94 15.95 -12.95
CA GLY A 65 23.76 14.73 -12.74
C GLY A 65 23.98 14.23 -11.30
N ASP A 66 23.24 14.75 -10.32
CA ASP A 66 23.27 14.28 -8.93
C ASP A 66 22.31 13.08 -8.72
N PRO A 67 22.82 11.87 -8.43
CA PRO A 67 22.00 10.69 -8.19
C PRO A 67 21.01 10.85 -7.02
N GLU A 68 21.36 11.65 -6.02
CA GLU A 68 20.54 11.87 -4.84
C GLU A 68 19.29 12.71 -5.18
N ALA A 69 19.48 13.88 -5.77
CA ALA A 69 18.37 14.73 -6.23
C ALA A 69 17.43 13.98 -7.21
N GLN A 70 17.99 13.11 -8.04
CA GLN A 70 17.21 12.28 -8.95
C GLN A 70 16.34 11.25 -8.20
N ALA A 71 16.92 10.53 -7.22
CA ALA A 71 16.17 9.57 -6.42
C ALA A 71 15.01 10.22 -5.65
N GLN A 72 15.24 11.42 -5.11
CA GLN A 72 14.20 12.23 -4.46
C GLN A 72 13.06 12.60 -5.42
N GLY A 73 13.41 13.12 -6.60
CA GLY A 73 12.43 13.48 -7.63
C GLY A 73 11.57 12.30 -8.07
N ILE A 74 12.18 11.14 -8.26
CA ILE A 74 11.47 9.89 -8.59
C ILE A 74 10.52 9.48 -7.47
N ALA A 75 10.96 9.56 -6.22
CA ALA A 75 10.14 9.16 -5.08
C ALA A 75 8.88 10.04 -4.94
N ILE A 76 9.04 11.35 -5.08
CA ILE A 76 7.93 12.31 -5.04
C ILE A 76 6.96 12.04 -6.19
N ALA A 77 7.46 11.92 -7.42
CA ALA A 77 6.64 11.65 -8.60
C ALA A 77 5.88 10.33 -8.46
N ALA A 78 6.55 9.26 -8.01
CA ALA A 78 5.93 7.95 -7.83
C ALA A 78 4.81 7.96 -6.78
N SER A 79 5.01 8.70 -5.68
CA SER A 79 3.98 8.88 -4.67
C SER A 79 2.73 9.56 -5.23
N GLN A 80 2.92 10.67 -5.96
CA GLN A 80 1.82 11.45 -6.54
C GLN A 80 1.06 10.66 -7.61
N GLU A 81 1.79 10.02 -8.53
CA GLU A 81 1.18 9.26 -9.62
C GLU A 81 0.40 8.05 -9.13
N LEU A 82 0.94 7.26 -8.17
CA LEU A 82 0.19 6.13 -7.62
C LEU A 82 -1.10 6.62 -6.93
N SER A 83 -0.99 7.68 -6.11
CA SER A 83 -2.14 8.26 -5.42
C SER A 83 -3.22 8.69 -6.41
N GLN A 84 -2.83 9.40 -7.48
CA GLN A 84 -3.73 9.82 -8.54
C GLN A 84 -4.41 8.63 -9.23
N ARG A 85 -3.65 7.64 -9.70
CA ARG A 85 -4.21 6.45 -10.38
C ARG A 85 -5.21 5.70 -9.49
N LEU A 86 -4.93 5.57 -8.20
CA LEU A 86 -5.82 4.90 -7.26
C LEU A 86 -7.10 5.69 -7.01
N VAL A 87 -7.00 7.02 -6.88
CA VAL A 87 -8.18 7.89 -6.71
C VAL A 87 -9.05 7.88 -7.97
N GLU A 88 -8.46 7.99 -9.16
CA GLU A 88 -9.18 7.91 -10.43
C GLU A 88 -9.90 6.56 -10.59
N ARG A 89 -9.22 5.45 -10.29
CA ARG A 89 -9.84 4.12 -10.32
C ARG A 89 -10.99 3.99 -9.34
N LEU A 90 -10.84 4.56 -8.13
CA LEU A 90 -11.89 4.56 -7.11
C LEU A 90 -13.10 5.38 -7.57
N GLN A 91 -12.89 6.58 -8.10
CA GLN A 91 -13.95 7.44 -8.62
C GLN A 91 -14.72 6.75 -9.76
N ALA A 92 -14.02 6.09 -10.69
CA ALA A 92 -14.66 5.30 -11.74
C ALA A 92 -15.52 4.16 -11.16
N ALA A 93 -14.99 3.41 -10.18
CA ALA A 93 -15.76 2.34 -9.53
C ALA A 93 -17.01 2.85 -8.81
N MET A 94 -16.88 3.97 -8.11
CA MET A 94 -17.98 4.63 -7.41
C MET A 94 -19.07 5.05 -8.39
N ALA A 95 -18.70 5.58 -9.56
CA ALA A 95 -19.65 5.98 -10.59
C ALA A 95 -20.33 4.78 -11.27
N GLU A 96 -19.57 3.71 -11.56
CA GLU A 96 -20.06 2.55 -12.30
C GLU A 96 -20.84 1.54 -11.44
N GLN A 97 -20.38 1.32 -10.19
CA GLN A 97 -20.78 0.19 -9.36
C GLN A 97 -21.30 0.63 -7.98
N GLY A 98 -21.33 1.94 -7.73
CA GLY A 98 -21.69 2.51 -6.43
C GLY A 98 -20.67 2.22 -5.31
N PRO A 99 -20.94 2.74 -4.09
CA PRO A 99 -20.06 2.55 -2.94
C PRO A 99 -19.77 1.10 -2.59
N VAL A 100 -20.77 0.22 -2.69
CA VAL A 100 -20.63 -1.22 -2.40
C VAL A 100 -19.64 -1.88 -3.37
N GLY A 101 -19.80 -1.66 -4.68
CA GLY A 101 -18.90 -2.22 -5.69
C GLY A 101 -17.49 -1.63 -5.59
N ALA A 102 -17.37 -0.37 -5.18
CA ALA A 102 -16.08 0.30 -4.99
C ALA A 102 -15.25 -0.26 -3.84
N VAL A 103 -15.83 -0.97 -2.86
CA VAL A 103 -15.07 -1.61 -1.77
C VAL A 103 -14.01 -2.59 -2.30
N ASN A 104 -14.27 -3.23 -3.44
CA ASN A 104 -13.33 -4.13 -4.10
C ASN A 104 -12.08 -3.42 -4.62
N VAL A 105 -12.17 -2.11 -4.89
CA VAL A 105 -11.02 -1.33 -5.36
C VAL A 105 -9.95 -1.24 -4.28
N CYS A 106 -10.35 -1.03 -3.03
CA CYS A 106 -9.44 -0.74 -1.94
C CYS A 106 -8.52 -1.91 -1.56
N GLY A 107 -8.91 -3.16 -1.86
CA GLY A 107 -8.13 -4.37 -1.67
C GLY A 107 -7.39 -4.79 -2.93
N ASP A 108 -7.92 -5.80 -3.62
CA ASP A 108 -7.20 -6.54 -4.67
C ASP A 108 -6.81 -5.65 -5.85
N VAL A 109 -7.72 -4.80 -6.33
CA VAL A 109 -7.45 -3.93 -7.49
C VAL A 109 -6.34 -2.95 -7.16
N ALA A 110 -6.40 -2.29 -6.00
CA ALA A 110 -5.35 -1.35 -5.62
C ALA A 110 -3.99 -2.03 -5.41
N GLN A 111 -3.96 -3.24 -4.85
CA GLN A 111 -2.70 -4.01 -4.73
C GLN A 111 -2.15 -4.41 -6.10
N GLN A 112 -3.01 -4.86 -7.01
CA GLN A 112 -2.62 -5.19 -8.38
C GLN A 112 -2.08 -3.97 -9.12
N MET A 113 -2.80 -2.84 -9.09
CA MET A 113 -2.35 -1.59 -9.70
C MET A 113 -1.02 -1.10 -9.12
N THR A 114 -0.83 -1.24 -7.82
CA THR A 114 0.45 -0.89 -7.16
C THR A 114 1.58 -1.81 -7.65
N THR A 115 1.30 -3.11 -7.76
CA THR A 115 2.28 -4.09 -8.27
C THR A 115 2.67 -3.82 -9.72
N ASP A 116 1.68 -3.49 -10.57
CA ASP A 116 1.92 -3.18 -11.98
C ASP A 116 2.65 -1.85 -12.14
N TYR A 117 2.30 -0.84 -11.35
CA TYR A 117 3.04 0.43 -11.28
C TYR A 117 4.52 0.21 -10.92
N ASN A 118 4.79 -0.60 -9.88
CA ASN A 118 6.16 -0.94 -9.47
C ASN A 118 6.94 -1.63 -10.59
N ARG A 119 6.28 -2.51 -11.36
CA ARG A 119 6.88 -3.19 -12.50
C ARG A 119 7.17 -2.22 -13.66
N GLU A 120 6.23 -1.35 -13.98
CA GLU A 120 6.32 -0.35 -15.06
C GLU A 120 7.43 0.67 -14.80
N ARG A 121 7.54 1.16 -13.56
CA ARG A 121 8.41 2.27 -13.19
C ARG A 121 9.73 1.85 -12.58
N GLY A 122 9.89 0.58 -12.21
CA GLY A 122 11.11 0.10 -11.57
C GLY A 122 11.35 0.67 -10.17
N VAL A 123 10.28 1.10 -9.48
CA VAL A 123 10.31 1.62 -8.11
C VAL A 123 9.55 0.66 -7.19
N GLN A 124 9.72 0.81 -5.88
CA GLN A 124 8.83 0.18 -4.91
C GLN A 124 7.97 1.26 -4.25
N VAL A 125 6.71 1.38 -4.64
CA VAL A 125 5.73 2.22 -3.96
C VAL A 125 4.61 1.36 -3.37
N ARG A 126 4.08 1.77 -2.21
CA ARG A 126 2.92 1.14 -1.55
C ARG A 126 2.21 2.09 -0.60
N ARG A 127 1.01 1.71 -0.15
CA ARG A 127 0.27 2.39 0.93
C ARG A 127 0.55 1.72 2.26
N VAL A 128 0.73 2.51 3.32
CA VAL A 128 1.01 2.02 4.67
C VAL A 128 0.18 2.76 5.72
N ALA A 129 -0.28 2.05 6.75
CA ALA A 129 -1.09 2.66 7.80
C ALA A 129 -1.05 1.86 9.11
N LEU A 130 -1.11 2.56 10.25
CA LEU A 130 -1.32 1.94 11.57
C LEU A 130 -2.70 1.26 11.65
N ARG A 131 -3.72 1.95 11.12
CA ARG A 131 -5.11 1.49 10.98
C ARG A 131 -5.36 1.01 9.54
N ASN A 132 -4.85 -0.16 9.20
CA ASN A 132 -4.94 -0.72 7.84
C ASN A 132 -6.23 -1.54 7.63
N ARG A 133 -6.69 -1.56 6.37
CA ARG A 133 -7.77 -2.45 5.90
C ARG A 133 -7.22 -3.76 5.36
N ASN A 134 -6.16 -3.64 4.56
CA ASN A 134 -5.43 -4.77 4.00
C ASN A 134 -4.18 -5.05 4.85
N PRO A 135 -3.94 -6.27 5.35
CA PRO A 135 -2.75 -6.63 6.12
C PRO A 135 -1.42 -6.35 5.39
N LEU A 136 -1.40 -6.33 4.05
CA LEU A 136 -0.22 -5.97 3.27
C LEU A 136 0.24 -4.51 3.42
N ASN A 137 -0.61 -3.66 4.00
CA ASN A 137 -0.31 -2.25 4.24
C ASN A 137 0.19 -1.99 5.67
N LEU A 138 0.63 -3.03 6.38
CA LEU A 138 1.29 -2.86 7.67
C LEU A 138 2.63 -2.12 7.47
N PRO A 139 2.98 -1.20 8.39
CA PRO A 139 4.22 -0.47 8.30
C PRO A 139 5.41 -1.32 8.76
N ASP A 140 6.54 -1.12 8.11
CA ASP A 140 7.84 -1.63 8.54
C ASP A 140 8.49 -0.75 9.62
N ALA A 141 9.73 -1.07 9.99
CA ALA A 141 10.48 -0.35 11.03
C ALA A 141 10.86 1.10 10.65
N PHE A 142 11.02 1.40 9.37
CA PHE A 142 11.30 2.76 8.88
C PHE A 142 10.04 3.62 8.85
N GLU A 143 8.91 3.01 8.47
CA GLU A 143 7.64 3.73 8.27
C GLU A 143 6.92 4.03 9.58
N ARG A 144 7.01 3.11 10.54
CA ARG A 144 6.24 3.17 11.78
C ARG A 144 6.46 4.46 12.58
N PRO A 145 7.69 4.93 12.85
CA PRO A 145 7.90 6.16 13.61
C PRO A 145 7.25 7.39 12.97
N PHE A 146 7.34 7.52 11.64
CA PHE A 146 6.68 8.59 10.91
C PHE A 146 5.15 8.53 11.09
N LEU A 147 4.55 7.35 10.89
CA LEU A 147 3.10 7.17 11.05
C LEU A 147 2.63 7.44 12.48
N GLU A 148 3.42 7.08 13.49
CA GLU A 148 3.13 7.36 14.90
C GLU A 148 3.24 8.86 15.21
N SER A 149 4.24 9.55 14.68
CA SER A 149 4.37 11.01 14.84
C SER A 149 3.27 11.81 14.11
N ALA A 150 2.77 11.27 13.01
CA ALA A 150 1.71 11.88 12.21
C ALA A 150 0.31 11.58 12.76
N ALA A 151 0.20 10.63 13.70
CA ALA A 151 -1.07 10.26 14.31
C ALA A 151 -1.67 11.47 15.05
N GLY A 152 -2.89 11.85 14.70
CA GLY A 152 -3.57 13.03 15.23
C GLY A 152 -3.38 14.31 14.41
N SER A 153 -2.53 14.31 13.37
CA SER A 153 -2.49 15.40 12.40
C SER A 153 -3.73 15.42 11.51
N THR A 154 -4.01 16.58 10.94
CA THR A 154 -5.14 16.79 10.02
C THR A 154 -4.66 17.47 8.74
N GLU A 155 -5.52 17.56 7.73
CA GLU A 155 -5.24 18.31 6.51
C GLU A 155 -5.00 19.81 6.78
N GLU A 156 -5.62 20.37 7.80
CA GLU A 156 -5.46 21.78 8.19
C GLU A 156 -4.13 22.03 8.89
N GLU A 157 -3.62 21.01 9.58
CA GLU A 157 -2.32 21.01 10.27
C GLU A 157 -1.49 19.79 9.81
N PRO A 158 -1.04 19.77 8.54
CA PRO A 158 -0.43 18.58 7.97
C PRO A 158 1.02 18.44 8.43
N VAL A 159 1.46 17.20 8.60
CA VAL A 159 2.89 16.89 8.71
C VAL A 159 3.54 16.98 7.33
N SER A 160 4.80 17.39 7.30
CA SER A 160 5.58 17.36 6.06
C SER A 160 5.89 15.92 5.66
N ALA A 161 6.05 15.68 4.35
CA ALA A 161 6.60 14.43 3.88
C ALA A 161 8.02 14.23 4.44
N TYR A 162 8.40 12.98 4.67
CA TYR A 162 9.72 12.60 5.19
C TYR A 162 10.47 11.82 4.13
N GLY A 163 11.79 12.01 4.04
CA GLY A 163 12.62 11.13 3.24
C GLY A 163 14.07 11.15 3.65
N GLU A 164 14.74 10.04 3.43
CA GLU A 164 16.07 9.76 3.95
C GLU A 164 16.80 8.79 3.00
N PHE A 165 18.11 9.00 2.85
CA PHE A 165 18.98 8.02 2.21
C PHE A 165 19.32 6.92 3.21
N VAL A 166 19.04 5.68 2.83
CA VAL A 166 19.33 4.50 3.62
C VAL A 166 20.41 3.71 2.89
N GLU A 167 21.56 3.59 3.53
CA GLU A 167 22.70 2.84 3.02
C GLU A 167 23.05 1.68 3.96
N SER A 168 23.39 0.56 3.34
CA SER A 168 23.91 -0.65 3.98
C SER A 168 24.80 -1.38 2.97
N ASP A 169 25.59 -2.34 3.45
CA ASP A 169 26.47 -3.16 2.59
C ASP A 169 25.74 -3.85 1.41
N ALA A 170 24.41 -4.00 1.49
CA ALA A 170 23.59 -4.68 0.51
C ALA A 170 22.66 -3.77 -0.30
N VAL A 171 22.36 -2.55 0.17
CA VAL A 171 21.33 -1.67 -0.41
C VAL A 171 21.69 -0.19 -0.20
N SER A 172 21.67 0.58 -1.30
CA SER A 172 21.61 2.04 -1.29
C SER A 172 20.27 2.47 -1.90
N GLU A 173 19.41 3.06 -1.07
CA GLU A 173 18.10 3.54 -1.50
C GLU A 173 17.71 4.87 -0.87
N TYR A 174 16.95 5.67 -1.61
CA TYR A 174 16.20 6.78 -1.04
C TYR A 174 14.81 6.27 -0.63
N ARG A 175 14.45 6.47 0.64
CA ARG A 175 13.13 6.14 1.17
C ARG A 175 12.34 7.42 1.40
N TYR A 176 11.06 7.39 1.04
CA TYR A 176 10.18 8.56 1.10
C TYR A 176 8.79 8.19 1.61
N LEU A 177 8.21 9.06 2.44
CA LEU A 177 6.89 8.93 3.04
C LEU A 177 6.07 10.19 2.81
N SER A 178 4.95 10.04 2.10
CA SER A 178 4.01 11.11 1.83
C SER A 178 2.71 10.87 2.60
N PRO A 179 2.27 11.79 3.48
CA PRO A 179 1.07 11.60 4.29
C PRO A 179 -0.20 11.61 3.43
N ILE A 180 -1.18 10.80 3.83
CA ILE A 180 -2.49 10.71 3.20
C ILE A 180 -3.53 11.26 4.18
N TYR A 181 -4.26 12.30 3.77
CA TYR A 181 -5.37 12.88 4.52
C TYR A 181 -6.71 12.58 3.84
N LEU A 182 -7.73 12.29 4.64
CA LEU A 182 -9.03 11.86 4.13
C LEU A 182 -9.82 13.02 3.53
N LYS A 183 -10.23 12.86 2.27
CA LYS A 183 -11.13 13.75 1.55
C LYS A 183 -12.59 13.30 1.71
N PRO A 184 -13.59 14.09 1.30
CA PRO A 184 -15.01 13.72 1.46
C PRO A 184 -15.37 12.35 0.90
N LEU A 185 -14.83 11.98 -0.28
CA LEU A 185 -15.03 10.66 -0.89
C LEU A 185 -14.54 9.51 0.00
N CYS A 186 -13.48 9.73 0.77
CA CYS A 186 -12.87 8.69 1.59
C CYS A 186 -13.78 8.31 2.78
N ILE A 187 -14.57 9.26 3.28
CA ILE A 187 -15.42 9.09 4.46
C ILE A 187 -16.57 8.10 4.20
N THR A 188 -16.97 7.89 2.95
CA THR A 188 -17.95 6.87 2.56
C THR A 188 -17.58 5.47 3.06
N CYS A 189 -16.29 5.17 3.21
CA CYS A 189 -15.81 3.85 3.64
C CYS A 189 -14.88 3.90 4.87
N HIS A 190 -14.34 5.06 5.21
CA HIS A 190 -13.40 5.27 6.32
C HIS A 190 -13.97 6.13 7.46
N GLY A 191 -15.18 6.69 7.29
CA GLY A 191 -15.83 7.55 8.28
C GLY A 191 -16.20 6.84 9.58
N ALA A 192 -16.83 7.57 10.49
CA ALA A 192 -17.50 6.97 11.65
C ALA A 192 -18.54 5.92 11.17
N PRO A 193 -18.77 4.83 11.90
CA PRO A 193 -19.71 3.78 11.50
C PRO A 193 -21.09 4.31 11.11
N GLU A 194 -21.56 5.37 11.75
CA GLU A 194 -22.85 6.02 11.50
C GLU A 194 -22.88 6.83 10.19
N GLN A 195 -21.70 7.16 9.64
CA GLN A 195 -21.52 7.86 8.37
C GLN A 195 -21.31 6.91 7.18
N ILE A 196 -21.06 5.63 7.45
CA ILE A 196 -20.86 4.60 6.42
C ILE A 196 -22.22 3.97 6.11
N PRO A 197 -22.64 3.89 4.82
CA PRO A 197 -23.85 3.17 4.45
C PRO A 197 -23.82 1.71 4.94
N ALA A 198 -24.93 1.20 5.45
CA ALA A 198 -24.99 -0.11 6.10
C ALA A 198 -24.50 -1.24 5.17
N GLU A 199 -24.91 -1.18 3.90
CA GLU A 199 -24.52 -2.12 2.85
C GLU A 199 -23.01 -2.07 2.53
N VAL A 200 -22.37 -0.90 2.69
CA VAL A 200 -20.92 -0.75 2.51
C VAL A 200 -20.19 -1.36 3.70
N LEU A 201 -20.68 -1.09 4.92
CA LEU A 201 -20.10 -1.62 6.14
C LEU A 201 -20.18 -3.16 6.17
N GLU A 202 -21.30 -3.74 5.74
CA GLU A 202 -21.48 -5.19 5.63
C GLU A 202 -20.42 -5.83 4.70
N VAL A 203 -20.23 -5.28 3.49
CA VAL A 203 -19.23 -5.79 2.55
C VAL A 203 -17.80 -5.58 3.06
N ILE A 204 -17.53 -4.47 3.76
CA ILE A 204 -16.23 -4.27 4.41
C ILE A 204 -15.97 -5.36 5.44
N GLN A 205 -16.94 -5.66 6.31
CA GLN A 205 -16.79 -6.67 7.37
C GLN A 205 -16.66 -8.09 6.82
N GLU A 206 -17.37 -8.41 5.74
CA GLU A 206 -17.27 -9.71 5.07
C GLU A 206 -15.86 -9.92 4.48
N ARG A 207 -15.39 -8.91 3.73
CA ARG A 207 -14.15 -8.99 2.95
C ARG A 207 -12.89 -8.73 3.79
N TYR A 208 -13.00 -7.87 4.80
CA TYR A 208 -11.92 -7.45 5.67
C TYR A 208 -12.34 -7.63 7.14
N PRO A 209 -12.38 -8.88 7.63
CA PRO A 209 -12.80 -9.19 9.01
C PRO A 209 -11.91 -8.53 10.07
N ASP A 210 -10.66 -8.25 9.73
CA ASP A 210 -9.67 -7.59 10.59
C ASP A 210 -9.50 -6.10 10.23
N ASP A 211 -10.49 -5.48 9.57
CA ASP A 211 -10.43 -4.07 9.19
C ASP A 211 -10.28 -3.17 10.42
N ARG A 212 -9.28 -2.28 10.35
CA ARG A 212 -9.07 -1.23 11.34
C ARG A 212 -9.26 0.16 10.75
N ALA A 213 -9.66 0.23 9.48
CA ALA A 213 -9.70 1.47 8.71
C ALA A 213 -11.05 2.19 8.73
N THR A 214 -11.83 2.13 9.80
CA THR A 214 -13.07 2.91 9.97
C THR A 214 -12.98 3.77 11.23
N GLY A 215 -13.85 4.77 11.35
CA GLY A 215 -13.89 5.66 12.51
C GLY A 215 -12.98 6.88 12.36
N PHE A 216 -12.78 7.38 11.15
CA PHE A 216 -12.01 8.60 10.90
C PHE A 216 -12.93 9.81 10.67
N ALA A 217 -12.44 10.99 10.99
CA ALA A 217 -13.03 12.25 10.59
C ALA A 217 -12.52 12.73 9.21
N LEU A 218 -13.25 13.67 8.60
CA LEU A 218 -12.79 14.38 7.41
C LEU A 218 -11.48 15.11 7.74
N GLY A 219 -10.51 15.02 6.82
CA GLY A 219 -9.18 15.63 6.99
C GLY A 219 -8.25 14.86 7.93
N GLU A 220 -8.70 13.79 8.60
CA GLU A 220 -7.83 13.02 9.51
C GLU A 220 -6.72 12.27 8.75
N PHE A 221 -5.56 12.13 9.38
CA PHE A 221 -4.44 11.33 8.88
C PHE A 221 -4.81 9.85 8.71
N ARG A 222 -4.73 9.36 7.48
CA ARG A 222 -5.08 7.97 7.12
C ARG A 222 -3.90 7.02 7.19
N GLY A 223 -2.70 7.50 6.93
CA GLY A 223 -1.50 6.71 6.65
C GLY A 223 -0.59 7.43 5.67
N ALA A 224 0.29 6.69 4.97
CA ALA A 224 1.23 7.28 4.03
C ALA A 224 1.35 6.46 2.74
N ILE A 225 1.83 7.11 1.68
CA ILE A 225 2.47 6.45 0.55
C ILE A 225 3.96 6.31 0.89
N SER A 226 4.46 5.07 0.87
CA SER A 226 5.87 4.72 1.08
C SER A 226 6.51 4.41 -0.26
N VAL A 227 7.64 5.04 -0.56
CA VAL A 227 8.41 4.84 -1.78
C VAL A 227 9.85 4.49 -1.44
N ARG A 228 10.43 3.55 -2.18
CA ARG A 228 11.84 3.19 -2.14
C ARG A 228 12.39 3.28 -3.56
N VAL A 229 13.46 4.06 -3.72
CA VAL A 229 14.13 4.28 -5.00
C VAL A 229 15.59 3.86 -4.84
N PRO A 230 16.04 2.78 -5.50
CA PRO A 230 17.45 2.46 -5.55
C PRO A 230 18.24 3.61 -6.18
N PHE A 231 19.40 3.94 -5.62
CA PHE A 231 20.31 4.92 -6.23
C PHE A 231 21.74 4.36 -6.23
N ALA A 232 22.56 4.81 -7.17
CA ALA A 232 23.98 4.50 -7.19
C ALA A 232 24.70 5.55 -6.32
N SER A 233 25.25 5.14 -5.18
CA SER A 233 26.12 6.02 -4.39
C SER A 233 27.44 6.24 -5.14
N ALA A 234 28.03 7.43 -5.02
CA ALA A 234 29.23 7.82 -5.76
C ALA A 234 30.48 6.99 -5.41
N GLU A 235 30.44 6.16 -4.37
CA GLU A 235 31.59 5.40 -3.86
C GLU A 235 31.76 4.00 -4.51
N GLY A 236 30.76 3.53 -5.27
CA GLY A 236 30.75 2.18 -5.87
C GLY A 236 31.60 1.98 -7.14
N GLU A 237 32.17 3.05 -7.71
CA GLU A 237 32.93 2.96 -8.97
C GLU A 237 34.44 2.66 -8.79
N SER A 238 34.97 2.57 -7.57
CA SER A 238 36.42 2.39 -7.34
C SER A 238 36.90 0.94 -7.13
N ALA A 239 36.02 -0.07 -7.14
CA ALA A 239 36.38 -1.45 -6.77
C ALA A 239 36.51 -2.39 -7.99
N GLY A 240 37.21 -1.97 -9.04
CA GLY A 240 37.44 -2.83 -10.21
C GLY A 240 38.51 -2.31 -11.17
N GLU A 241 39.77 -2.36 -10.77
CA GLU A 241 40.93 -2.41 -11.67
C GLU A 241 41.89 -3.53 -11.27
#